data_AF-A0A7R9VD35-F1
#
_entry.id   AF-A0A7R9VD35-F1
#
_cell.length_a   1.000
_cell.length_b   1.000
_cell.length_c   1.000
_cell.angle_alpha   90.00
_cell.angle_beta   90.00
_cell.angle_gamma   90.00
#
_symmetry.space_group_name_H-M   'P 1'
#
loop_
_entity.id
_entity.type
_entity.pdbx_description
1 polymer ?
#
loop_
_entity_poly.entity_id
_entity_poly.type
_entity_poly.pdbx_seq_one_letter_code
_entity_poly.pdbx_strand_id
1 'polypeptide(L)'
;GGGSSGGGSRLLLANELMYVFLRYHRHLYARLWQARKCADMQARAQAQQALRDAGAHVGTPLPDCDGGAPASEIDDGATAAAAAGLHATFMDMTLRMLSGDLEISLYEDQVRQLLGPNSYELFTLDKLVHKLINHMRLMVQDEHSHRLWELHRYEHARGVSPNALTYAINMHTILEDTVYRFQYNTSDASMSITMVEPRAEALTITEGFVNEYIRSYVSDVAQRIPKDAESPCPFMRRNLTVRSADPGEDDVAAALDQVSQGQVPM
;
A
#
# COMPACT_ATOMS: atom_id res chain seq x y z
N GLY A 1 -29.41 6.70 3.90
CA GLY A 1 -28.30 5.92 4.47
C GLY A 1 -27.01 6.51 3.97
N GLY A 2 -26.26 7.18 4.84
CA GLY A 2 -24.99 7.83 4.48
C GLY A 2 -23.89 6.79 4.28
N GLY A 3 -23.36 6.73 3.06
CA GLY A 3 -22.12 6.00 2.78
C GLY A 3 -20.95 6.76 3.39
N SER A 4 -20.41 6.23 4.50
CA SER A 4 -19.17 6.72 5.09
C SER A 4 -18.06 6.60 4.06
N SER A 5 -17.61 7.74 3.53
CA SER A 5 -16.36 7.88 2.77
C SER A 5 -15.21 7.57 3.74
N GLY A 6 -14.87 6.30 3.87
CA GLY A 6 -13.68 5.87 4.60
C GLY A 6 -12.46 6.30 3.81
N GLY A 7 -11.71 7.27 4.33
CA GLY A 7 -10.33 7.54 3.91
C GLY A 7 -9.50 6.28 4.14
N GLY A 8 -9.56 5.35 3.19
CA GLY A 8 -8.97 4.03 3.31
C GLY A 8 -7.47 4.10 3.06
N SER A 9 -6.67 3.73 4.07
CA SER A 9 -5.28 3.38 3.86
C SER A 9 -5.22 2.04 3.13
N ARG A 10 -4.56 1.98 1.97
CA ARG A 10 -4.35 0.75 1.20
C ARG A 10 -3.00 0.16 1.57
N LEU A 11 -2.98 -1.14 1.86
CA LEU A 11 -1.80 -1.87 2.31
C LEU A 11 -1.42 -2.91 1.25
N LEU A 12 -0.16 -2.90 0.83
CA LEU A 12 0.44 -3.92 -0.03
C LEU A 12 1.73 -4.43 0.62
N LEU A 13 1.86 -5.75 0.77
CA LEU A 13 3.12 -6.38 1.13
C LEU A 13 3.81 -6.83 -0.15
N ALA A 14 5.07 -6.44 -0.31
CA ALA A 14 5.83 -6.53 -1.55
C ALA A 14 7.19 -7.18 -1.30
N ASN A 15 7.69 -7.90 -2.32
CA ASN A 15 9.06 -8.40 -2.32
C ASN A 15 10.06 -7.32 -2.74
N GLU A 16 11.35 -7.65 -2.66
CA GLU A 16 12.43 -6.76 -3.10
C GLU A 16 12.28 -6.32 -4.55
N LEU A 17 11.85 -7.22 -5.45
CA LEU A 17 11.68 -6.89 -6.87
C LEU A 17 10.64 -5.80 -7.07
N MET A 18 9.47 -5.91 -6.44
CA MET A 18 8.43 -4.88 -6.49
C MET A 18 8.91 -3.55 -5.89
N TYR A 19 9.70 -3.60 -4.81
CA TYR A 19 10.29 -2.41 -4.20
C TYR A 19 11.27 -1.69 -5.12
N VAL A 20 12.23 -2.43 -5.69
CA VAL A 20 13.23 -1.86 -6.60
C VAL A 20 12.56 -1.33 -7.88
N PHE A 21 11.54 -2.01 -8.41
CA PHE A 21 10.73 -1.50 -9.52
C PHE A 21 10.13 -0.13 -9.23
N LEU A 22 9.46 0.00 -8.07
CA LEU A 22 8.85 1.24 -7.65
C LEU A 22 9.88 2.36 -7.41
N ARG A 23 11.08 2.02 -6.94
CA ARG A 23 12.20 2.96 -6.82
C ARG A 23 12.67 3.48 -8.17
N TYR A 24 12.81 2.62 -9.18
CA TYR A 24 13.12 3.06 -10.54
C TYR A 24 12.01 3.95 -11.11
N HIS A 25 10.75 3.57 -10.90
CA HIS A 25 9.61 4.38 -11.32
C HIS A 25 9.64 5.78 -10.68
N ARG A 26 9.88 5.88 -9.36
CA ARG A 26 10.05 7.17 -8.68
C ARG A 26 11.20 7.99 -9.28
N HIS A 27 12.34 7.37 -9.57
CA HIS A 27 13.45 8.07 -10.18
C HIS A 27 13.13 8.58 -11.59
N LEU A 28 12.37 7.81 -12.38
CA LEU A 28 11.92 8.24 -13.69
C LEU A 28 11.06 9.50 -13.59
N TYR A 29 10.05 9.48 -12.70
CA TYR A 29 9.20 10.64 -12.46
C TYR A 29 9.96 11.85 -11.93
N ALA A 30 10.95 11.65 -11.06
CA ALA A 30 11.79 12.74 -10.57
C ALA A 30 12.57 13.42 -11.71
N ARG A 31 13.13 12.64 -12.65
CA ARG A 31 13.83 13.19 -13.83
C ARG A 31 12.87 13.89 -14.79
N LEU A 32 11.70 13.31 -15.07
CA LEU A 32 10.69 13.95 -15.91
C LEU A 32 10.14 15.23 -15.29
N TRP A 33 9.96 15.25 -13.97
CA TRP A 33 9.60 16.47 -13.24
C TRP A 33 10.67 17.54 -13.36
N GLN A 34 11.95 17.17 -13.28
CA GLN A 34 13.05 18.09 -13.51
C GLN A 34 13.05 18.65 -14.93
N ALA A 35 12.75 17.83 -15.95
CA ALA A 35 12.60 18.29 -17.33
C ALA A 35 11.49 19.34 -17.46
N ARG A 36 10.33 19.11 -16.84
CA ARG A 36 9.23 20.08 -16.79
C ARG A 36 9.66 21.40 -16.13
N LYS A 37 10.36 21.32 -15.00
CA LYS A 37 10.88 22.50 -14.30
C LYS A 37 11.87 23.28 -15.18
N CYS A 38 12.74 22.59 -15.91
CA CYS A 38 13.66 23.21 -16.87
C CYS A 38 12.91 23.89 -18.02
N ALA A 39 11.86 23.27 -18.55
CA ALA A 39 11.02 23.86 -19.59
C ALA A 39 10.33 25.15 -19.11
N ASP A 40 9.79 25.15 -17.88
CA ASP A 40 9.18 26.33 -17.26
C ASP A 40 10.20 27.47 -17.07
N MET A 41 11.42 27.14 -16.64
CA MET A 41 12.50 28.13 -16.48
C MET A 41 12.93 28.70 -17.83
N GLN A 42 13.04 27.86 -18.87
CA GLN A 42 13.45 28.28 -20.21
C GLN A 42 12.39 29.15 -20.88
N ALA A 43 11.11 28.80 -20.77
CA ALA A 43 10.02 29.62 -21.31
C ALA A 43 10.00 31.03 -20.68
N ARG A 44 10.21 31.12 -19.36
CA ARG A 44 10.33 32.41 -18.67
C ARG A 44 11.57 33.19 -19.11
N ALA A 45 12.70 32.53 -19.30
CA ALA A 45 13.92 33.17 -19.78
C ALA A 45 13.75 33.73 -21.21
N GLN A 46 13.09 32.99 -22.09
CA GLN A 46 12.76 33.43 -23.45
C GLN A 46 11.80 34.63 -23.45
N ALA A 47 10.76 34.61 -22.60
CA ALA A 47 9.85 35.75 -22.45
C ALA A 47 10.56 37.02 -21.94
N GLN A 48 11.47 36.86 -20.98
CA GLN A 48 12.29 37.97 -20.46
C GLN A 48 13.26 38.52 -21.52
N GLN A 49 13.86 37.66 -22.33
CA GLN A 49 14.74 38.07 -23.44
C GLN A 49 13.95 38.83 -24.51
N ALA A 50 12.78 38.32 -24.91
CA ALA A 50 11.91 39.00 -25.87
C ALA A 50 11.49 40.41 -25.41
N LEU A 51 11.22 40.58 -24.10
CA LEU A 51 10.92 41.89 -23.52
C LEU A 51 12.14 42.83 -23.54
N ARG A 52 13.34 42.32 -23.26
CA ARG A 52 14.59 43.09 -23.33
C ARG A 52 14.90 43.54 -24.75
N ASP A 53 14.74 42.65 -25.73
CA ASP A 53 15.00 42.95 -27.14
C ASP A 53 13.99 43.97 -27.67
N ALA A 54 12.71 43.86 -27.28
CA ALA A 54 11.70 44.86 -27.57
C ALA A 54 12.02 46.24 -26.94
N GLY A 55 12.52 46.26 -25.71
CA GLY A 55 12.94 47.50 -25.03
C GLY A 55 14.22 48.12 -25.60
N ALA A 56 15.15 47.31 -26.10
CA ALA A 56 16.39 47.78 -26.71
C ALA A 56 16.18 48.49 -28.06
N HIS A 57 15.17 48.08 -28.83
CA HIS A 57 14.83 48.70 -30.10
C HIS A 57 14.09 50.05 -29.97
N VAL A 58 13.55 50.40 -28.80
CA VAL A 58 12.83 51.66 -28.54
C VAL A 58 13.74 52.75 -27.96
N GLY A 59 15.07 52.53 -27.92
CA GLY A 59 16.07 53.49 -27.43
C GLY A 59 16.38 54.69 -28.34
N THR A 60 15.40 55.24 -29.06
CA THR A 60 15.54 56.59 -29.66
C THR A 60 14.91 57.61 -28.71
N PRO A 61 15.64 58.62 -28.21
CA PRO A 61 15.11 59.57 -27.26
C PRO A 61 14.07 60.48 -27.95
N LEU A 62 12.80 60.22 -27.70
CA LEU A 62 11.71 61.17 -27.93
C LEU A 62 11.50 61.98 -26.64
N PRO A 63 11.47 63.33 -26.71
CA PRO A 63 11.18 64.16 -25.55
C PRO A 63 9.69 64.14 -25.20
N ASP A 64 9.42 64.08 -23.90
CA ASP A 64 8.22 64.57 -23.20
C ASP A 64 6.86 63.94 -23.58
N CYS A 65 6.56 62.79 -22.98
CA CYS A 65 5.18 62.39 -22.66
C CYS A 65 5.16 61.74 -21.27
N ASP A 66 4.72 62.53 -20.29
CA ASP A 66 4.43 62.11 -18.92
C ASP A 66 3.15 61.24 -18.92
N GLY A 67 3.30 59.98 -18.54
CA GLY A 67 2.21 59.01 -18.53
C GLY A 67 2.75 57.63 -18.18
N GLY A 68 2.75 57.31 -16.89
CA GLY A 68 3.26 56.06 -16.33
C GLY A 68 2.85 54.82 -17.14
N ALA A 69 3.85 54.18 -17.75
CA ALA A 69 3.66 52.94 -18.47
C ALA A 69 3.27 51.83 -17.47
N PRO A 70 2.21 51.05 -17.74
CA PRO A 70 1.91 49.88 -16.93
C PRO A 70 3.09 48.93 -17.06
N ALA A 71 3.58 48.42 -15.93
CA ALA A 71 4.55 47.34 -15.91
C ALA A 71 4.02 46.22 -16.83
N SER A 72 4.74 45.91 -17.90
CA SER A 72 4.35 44.88 -18.85
C SER A 72 4.36 43.54 -18.12
N GLU A 73 3.20 43.12 -17.64
CA GLU A 73 3.00 41.85 -16.97
C GLU A 73 3.26 40.74 -18.00
N ILE A 74 4.19 39.84 -17.67
CA ILE A 74 4.43 38.64 -18.48
C ILE A 74 3.11 37.88 -18.49
N ASP A 75 2.53 37.64 -19.68
CA ASP A 75 1.34 36.81 -19.79
C ASP A 75 1.67 35.39 -19.31
N ASP A 76 1.25 35.08 -18.09
CA ASP A 76 1.46 33.79 -17.44
C ASP A 76 0.82 32.65 -18.27
N GLY A 77 -0.23 32.95 -19.04
CA GLY A 77 -0.86 32.00 -19.96
C GLY A 77 0.04 31.61 -21.13
N ALA A 78 0.56 32.61 -21.87
CA ALA A 78 1.47 32.37 -22.99
C ALA A 78 2.77 31.67 -22.58
N THR A 79 3.33 32.02 -21.42
CA THR A 79 4.57 31.37 -20.93
C THR A 79 4.34 29.91 -20.54
N ALA A 80 3.19 29.58 -19.93
CA ALA A 80 2.82 28.19 -19.64
C ALA A 80 2.61 27.36 -20.92
N ALA A 81 1.99 27.95 -21.95
CA ALA A 81 1.82 27.29 -23.25
C ALA A 81 3.17 27.02 -23.94
N ALA A 82 4.09 28.00 -23.90
CA ALA A 82 5.45 27.83 -24.42
C ALA A 82 6.21 26.72 -23.66
N ALA A 83 6.12 26.68 -22.33
CA ALA A 83 6.74 25.63 -21.52
C ALA A 83 6.19 24.23 -21.84
N ALA A 84 4.87 24.11 -22.04
CA ALA A 84 4.26 22.86 -22.46
C ALA A 84 4.74 22.41 -23.85
N GLY A 85 4.93 23.36 -24.79
CA GLY A 85 5.51 23.09 -26.10
C GLY A 85 6.95 22.59 -26.02
N LEU A 86 7.81 23.24 -25.22
CA LEU A 86 9.18 22.79 -24.98
C LEU A 86 9.22 21.38 -24.36
N HIS A 87 8.37 21.11 -23.36
CA HIS A 87 8.28 19.79 -22.74
C HIS A 87 7.79 18.72 -23.73
N ALA A 88 6.83 19.04 -24.61
CA ALA A 88 6.36 18.12 -25.63
C ALA A 88 7.47 17.76 -26.63
N THR A 89 8.24 18.74 -27.11
CA THR A 89 9.40 18.51 -27.97
C THR A 89 10.46 17.66 -27.27
N PHE A 90 10.73 17.92 -25.98
CA PHE A 90 11.62 17.08 -25.18
C PHE A 90 11.15 15.62 -25.15
N MET A 91 9.86 15.39 -24.90
CA MET A 91 9.30 14.04 -24.85
C MET A 91 9.45 13.29 -26.19
N ASP A 92 9.24 13.97 -27.32
CA ASP A 92 9.47 13.38 -28.65
C ASP A 92 10.93 12.96 -28.85
N MET A 93 11.88 13.84 -28.53
CA MET A 93 13.31 13.55 -28.62
C MET A 93 13.71 12.38 -27.72
N THR A 94 13.18 12.32 -26.50
CA THR A 94 13.40 11.18 -25.58
C THR A 94 12.86 9.88 -26.17
N LEU A 95 11.66 9.88 -26.76
CA LEU A 95 11.09 8.68 -27.38
C LEU A 95 11.92 8.21 -28.59
N ARG A 96 12.42 9.13 -29.40
CA ARG A 96 13.31 8.82 -30.52
C ARG A 96 14.65 8.24 -30.06
N MET A 97 15.23 8.79 -28.99
CA MET A 97 16.43 8.22 -28.35
C MET A 97 16.17 6.80 -27.84
N LEU A 98 15.03 6.56 -27.18
CA LEU A 98 14.67 5.23 -26.67
C LEU A 98 14.38 4.22 -27.78
N SER A 99 13.93 4.67 -28.94
CA SER A 99 13.68 3.84 -30.12
C SER A 99 14.96 3.52 -30.90
N GLY A 100 16.05 4.25 -30.64
CA GLY A 100 17.32 4.12 -31.34
C GLY A 100 17.45 5.00 -32.59
N ASP A 101 16.48 5.88 -32.85
CA ASP A 101 16.46 6.81 -34.00
C ASP A 101 17.31 8.07 -33.76
N LEU A 102 17.75 8.28 -32.53
CA LEU A 102 18.55 9.42 -32.12
C LEU A 102 19.77 8.95 -31.32
N GLU A 103 20.96 9.31 -31.79
CA GLU A 103 22.21 9.01 -31.08
C GLU A 103 22.27 9.76 -29.74
N ILE A 104 22.86 9.13 -28.73
CA ILE A 104 22.96 9.69 -27.36
C ILE A 104 23.68 11.05 -27.37
N SER A 105 24.79 11.18 -28.09
CA SER A 105 25.55 12.43 -28.18
C SER A 105 24.69 13.59 -28.71
N LEU A 106 23.97 13.34 -29.80
CA LEU A 106 23.08 14.30 -30.42
C LEU A 106 21.86 14.63 -29.54
N TYR A 107 21.30 13.63 -28.84
CA TYR A 107 20.24 13.84 -27.87
C TYR A 107 20.67 14.77 -26.75
N GLU A 108 21.84 14.56 -26.15
CA GLU A 108 22.35 15.42 -25.07
C GLU A 108 22.51 16.87 -25.52
N ASP A 109 23.04 17.08 -26.73
CA ASP A 109 23.21 18.40 -27.30
C ASP A 109 21.87 19.09 -27.60
N GLN A 110 20.92 18.36 -28.19
CA GLN A 110 19.58 18.89 -28.46
C GLN A 110 18.81 19.22 -27.18
N VAL A 111 18.89 18.37 -26.16
CA VAL A 111 18.27 18.62 -24.85
C VAL A 111 18.88 19.84 -24.17
N ARG A 112 20.20 20.03 -24.28
CA ARG A 112 20.89 21.21 -23.74
C ARG A 112 20.49 22.49 -24.46
N GLN A 113 20.29 22.43 -25.78
CA GLN A 113 19.80 23.57 -26.56
C GLN A 113 18.32 23.89 -26.22
N LEU A 114 17.50 22.86 -26.01
CA LEU A 114 16.06 23.02 -25.77
C LEU A 114 15.73 23.48 -24.33
N LEU A 115 16.30 22.81 -23.32
CA LEU A 115 15.97 23.02 -21.90
C LEU A 115 17.03 23.83 -21.14
N GLY A 116 18.14 24.15 -21.80
CA GLY A 116 19.24 24.92 -21.23
C GLY A 116 20.28 24.09 -20.48
N PRO A 117 21.21 24.76 -19.77
CA PRO A 117 22.41 24.14 -19.20
C PRO A 117 22.14 23.21 -18.01
N ASN A 118 21.00 23.35 -17.33
CA ASN A 118 20.65 22.58 -16.13
C ASN A 118 19.99 21.22 -16.44
N SER A 119 20.07 20.76 -17.69
CA SER A 119 19.42 19.55 -18.19
C SER A 119 20.25 18.26 -18.03
N TYR A 120 21.43 18.34 -17.40
CA TYR A 120 22.38 17.22 -17.27
C TYR A 120 21.80 15.97 -16.60
N GLU A 121 20.79 16.12 -15.75
CA GLU A 121 20.10 15.00 -15.12
C GLU A 121 19.38 14.08 -16.12
N LEU A 122 19.02 14.62 -17.29
CA LEU A 122 18.24 13.96 -18.34
C LEU A 122 19.11 13.14 -19.31
N PHE A 123 20.43 13.29 -19.25
CA PHE A 123 21.39 12.57 -20.11
C PHE A 123 21.51 11.09 -19.74
N THR A 124 20.99 10.69 -18.58
CA THR A 124 21.01 9.29 -18.10
C THR A 124 19.62 8.65 -18.13
N LEU A 125 18.67 9.29 -18.82
CA LEU A 125 17.29 8.83 -18.89
C LEU A 125 17.16 7.50 -19.65
N ASP A 126 17.97 7.30 -20.71
CA ASP A 126 18.11 6.05 -21.44
C ASP A 126 18.47 4.88 -20.52
N LYS A 127 19.52 5.05 -19.70
CA LYS A 127 20.01 4.03 -18.78
C LYS A 127 18.97 3.73 -17.70
N LEU A 128 18.27 4.75 -17.23
CA LEU A 128 17.21 4.61 -16.24
C LEU A 128 16.03 3.81 -16.81
N VAL A 129 15.57 4.12 -18.02
CA VAL A 129 14.50 3.39 -18.69
C VAL A 129 14.93 1.95 -18.97
N HIS A 130 16.17 1.73 -19.42
CA HIS A 130 16.71 0.39 -19.62
C HIS A 130 16.72 -0.44 -18.33
N LYS A 131 17.16 0.14 -17.21
CA LYS A 131 17.11 -0.50 -15.88
C LYS A 131 15.67 -0.81 -15.47
N LEU A 132 14.74 0.13 -15.67
CA LEU A 132 13.33 -0.08 -15.34
C LEU A 132 12.73 -1.25 -16.12
N ILE A 133 12.97 -1.32 -17.44
CA ILE A 133 12.45 -2.39 -18.31
C ILE A 133 13.06 -3.74 -17.92
N ASN A 134 14.37 -3.81 -17.73
CA ASN A 134 15.02 -5.06 -17.32
C ASN A 134 14.51 -5.55 -15.96
N HIS A 135 14.34 -4.62 -15.01
CA HIS A 135 13.82 -4.95 -13.70
C HIS A 135 12.35 -5.39 -13.74
N MET A 136 11.54 -4.77 -14.60
CA MET A 136 10.16 -5.22 -14.85
C MET A 136 10.14 -6.66 -15.41
N ARG A 137 11.05 -7.00 -16.32
CA ARG A 137 11.16 -8.38 -16.86
C ARG A 137 11.51 -9.37 -15.76
N LEU A 138 12.45 -9.03 -14.87
CA LEU A 138 12.78 -9.86 -13.70
C LEU A 138 11.56 -10.07 -12.79
N MET A 139 10.83 -8.99 -12.48
CA MET A 139 9.62 -9.05 -11.66
C MET A 139 8.51 -9.92 -12.30
N VAL A 140 8.37 -9.89 -13.63
CA VAL A 140 7.38 -10.70 -14.36
C VAL A 140 7.81 -12.17 -14.46
N GLN A 141 9.10 -12.48 -14.40
CA GLN A 141 9.60 -13.86 -14.40
C GLN A 141 9.55 -14.49 -13.00
N ASP A 142 9.47 -13.68 -11.94
CA ASP A 142 9.47 -14.15 -10.56
C ASP A 142 8.11 -14.70 -10.12
N GLU A 143 8.09 -15.96 -9.72
CA GLU A 143 6.87 -16.64 -9.26
C GLU A 143 6.35 -16.05 -7.93
N HIS A 144 7.25 -15.63 -7.03
CA HIS A 144 6.85 -15.06 -5.75
C HIS A 144 6.10 -13.73 -5.94
N SER A 145 6.59 -12.84 -6.81
CA SER A 145 5.90 -11.60 -7.20
C SER A 145 4.46 -11.86 -7.68
N HIS A 146 4.23 -12.89 -8.49
CA HIS A 146 2.89 -13.24 -8.96
C HIS A 146 1.98 -13.72 -7.82
N ARG A 147 2.46 -14.65 -6.99
CA ARG A 147 1.69 -15.17 -5.84
C ARG A 147 1.34 -14.06 -4.85
N LEU A 148 2.26 -13.12 -4.61
CA LEU A 148 2.02 -11.94 -3.76
C LEU A 148 0.97 -11.00 -4.34
N TRP A 149 1.00 -10.79 -5.65
CA TRP A 149 -0.02 -10.00 -6.34
C TRP A 149 -1.40 -10.64 -6.26
N GLU A 150 -1.49 -11.96 -6.40
CA GLU A 150 -2.73 -12.72 -6.25
C GLU A 150 -3.27 -12.64 -4.82
N LEU A 151 -2.41 -12.77 -3.81
CA LEU A 151 -2.79 -12.61 -2.41
C LEU A 151 -3.33 -11.20 -2.15
N HIS A 152 -2.66 -10.15 -2.65
CA HIS A 152 -3.16 -8.78 -2.53
C HIS A 152 -4.54 -8.62 -3.20
N ARG A 153 -4.73 -9.17 -4.40
CA ARG A 153 -6.01 -9.12 -5.12
C ARG A 153 -7.11 -9.84 -4.35
N TYR A 154 -6.80 -10.98 -3.73
CA TYR A 154 -7.72 -11.72 -2.87
C TYR A 154 -8.12 -10.90 -1.64
N GLU A 155 -7.16 -10.32 -0.91
CA GLU A 155 -7.45 -9.50 0.26
C GLU A 155 -8.27 -8.25 -0.08
N HIS A 156 -7.99 -7.61 -1.23
CA HIS A 156 -8.78 -6.47 -1.69
C HIS A 156 -10.21 -6.86 -2.10
N ALA A 157 -10.40 -8.06 -2.66
CA ALA A 157 -11.73 -8.54 -3.08
C ALA A 157 -12.63 -8.93 -1.90
N ARG A 158 -12.06 -9.22 -0.72
CA ARG A 158 -12.83 -9.60 0.47
C ARG A 158 -13.74 -8.50 0.99
N GLY A 159 -13.50 -7.23 0.66
CA GLY A 159 -14.33 -6.09 1.09
C GLY A 159 -14.32 -5.81 2.61
N VAL A 160 -13.59 -6.61 3.38
CA VAL A 160 -13.31 -6.43 4.81
C VAL A 160 -11.96 -5.73 4.92
N SER A 161 -11.81 -4.80 5.88
CA SER A 161 -10.51 -4.17 6.14
C SER A 161 -9.45 -5.25 6.36
N PRO A 162 -8.37 -5.28 5.56
CA PRO A 162 -7.39 -6.35 5.62
C PRO A 162 -6.80 -6.40 7.02
N ASN A 163 -6.96 -7.53 7.70
CA ASN A 163 -6.27 -7.75 8.96
C ASN A 163 -4.78 -7.87 8.65
N ALA A 164 -4.01 -6.86 9.06
CA ALA A 164 -2.57 -6.78 8.77
C ALA A 164 -1.82 -8.04 9.22
N LEU A 165 -2.24 -8.68 10.31
CA LEU A 165 -1.66 -9.92 10.81
C LEU A 165 -1.90 -11.08 9.84
N THR A 166 -3.15 -11.32 9.45
CA THR A 166 -3.49 -12.42 8.53
C THR A 166 -2.80 -12.24 7.20
N TYR A 167 -2.72 -11.00 6.71
CA TYR A 167 -2.02 -10.70 5.47
C TYR A 167 -0.51 -10.95 5.58
N ALA A 168 0.13 -10.58 6.70
CA ALA A 168 1.54 -10.88 6.96
C ALA A 168 1.81 -12.38 7.10
N ILE A 169 0.96 -13.13 7.81
CA ILE A 169 1.08 -14.60 7.94
C ILE A 169 0.97 -15.27 6.57
N ASN A 170 -0.05 -14.92 5.78
CA ASN A 170 -0.24 -15.45 4.43
C ASN A 170 0.88 -15.04 3.46
N MET A 171 1.56 -13.93 3.74
CA MET A 171 2.70 -13.49 2.95
C MET A 171 3.94 -14.30 3.29
N HIS A 172 4.18 -14.58 4.57
CA HIS A 172 5.31 -15.42 5.03
C HIS A 172 5.22 -16.87 4.57
N THR A 173 4.03 -17.38 4.24
CA THR A 173 3.91 -18.69 3.59
C THR A 173 4.36 -18.68 2.13
N ILE A 174 4.44 -17.51 1.51
CA ILE A 174 4.84 -17.32 0.10
C ILE A 174 6.31 -16.88 -0.02
N LEU A 175 6.81 -16.07 0.92
CA LEU A 175 8.17 -15.52 0.92
C LEU A 175 8.81 -15.61 2.31
N GLU A 176 10.01 -16.18 2.37
CA GLU A 176 10.82 -16.27 3.60
C GLU A 176 11.80 -15.09 3.77
N ASP A 177 12.01 -14.32 2.70
CA ASP A 177 12.95 -13.21 2.62
C ASP A 177 12.41 -11.89 3.19
N THR A 178 13.19 -10.81 3.02
CA THR A 178 12.80 -9.45 3.42
C THR A 178 11.51 -8.99 2.74
N VAL A 179 10.61 -8.42 3.55
CA VAL A 179 9.29 -7.96 3.12
C VAL A 179 9.24 -6.45 3.21
N TYR A 180 8.67 -5.82 2.18
CA TYR A 180 8.42 -4.39 2.18
C TYR A 180 6.93 -4.12 2.34
N ARG A 181 6.59 -3.28 3.30
CA ARG A 181 5.23 -2.83 3.57
C ARG A 181 4.99 -1.50 2.90
N PHE A 182 4.10 -1.49 1.92
CA PHE A 182 3.65 -0.29 1.23
C PHE A 182 2.30 0.13 1.79
N GLN A 183 2.24 1.34 2.36
CA GLN A 183 0.99 1.95 2.80
C GLN A 183 0.72 3.17 1.94
N TYR A 184 -0.46 3.24 1.36
CA TYR A 184 -0.94 4.39 0.62
C TYR A 184 -2.10 5.03 1.38
N ASN A 185 -1.89 6.24 1.87
CA ASN A 185 -2.95 7.03 2.49
C ASN A 185 -3.69 7.82 1.41
N THR A 186 -4.94 7.44 1.15
CA THR A 186 -5.78 8.10 0.14
C THR A 186 -6.10 9.55 0.51
N SER A 187 -6.13 9.90 1.80
CA SER A 187 -6.43 11.26 2.28
C SER A 187 -5.31 12.25 1.98
N ASP A 188 -4.05 11.81 2.13
CA ASP A 188 -2.86 12.65 1.97
C ASP A 188 -2.15 12.42 0.62
N ALA A 189 -2.70 11.54 -0.23
CA ALA A 189 -2.06 11.04 -1.45
C ALA A 189 -0.60 10.60 -1.25
N SER A 190 -0.26 10.13 -0.05
CA SER A 190 1.11 9.83 0.35
C SER A 190 1.33 8.32 0.46
N MET A 191 2.51 7.87 0.03
CA MET A 191 2.91 6.47 0.10
C MET A 191 4.12 6.34 1.02
N SER A 192 4.00 5.50 2.05
CA SER A 192 5.12 5.13 2.92
C SER A 192 5.54 3.69 2.64
N ILE A 193 6.85 3.47 2.66
CA ILE A 193 7.46 2.15 2.44
C ILE A 193 8.34 1.86 3.63
N THR A 194 8.01 0.82 4.38
CA THR A 194 8.78 0.36 5.53
C THR A 194 9.25 -1.07 5.29
N MET A 195 10.50 -1.36 5.65
CA MET A 195 11.01 -2.73 5.66
C MET A 195 10.46 -3.43 6.91
N VAL A 196 9.87 -4.61 6.73
CA VAL A 196 9.37 -5.45 7.81
C VAL A 196 10.36 -6.60 7.99
N GLU A 197 10.85 -6.77 9.21
CA GLU A 197 11.74 -7.88 9.53
C GLU A 197 10.95 -9.18 9.65
N PRO A 198 11.38 -10.26 8.96
CA PRO A 198 10.56 -11.46 8.77
C PRO A 198 10.28 -12.29 10.04
N ARG A 199 10.91 -11.96 11.17
CA ARG A 199 10.86 -12.80 12.39
C ARG A 199 10.32 -12.10 13.62
N ALA A 200 10.44 -10.77 13.71
CA ALA A 200 10.00 -10.02 14.88
C ALA A 200 8.49 -9.75 14.86
N GLU A 201 7.93 -9.33 13.72
CA GLU A 201 6.51 -8.94 13.63
C GLU A 201 5.57 -10.14 13.66
N ALA A 202 5.90 -11.26 13.01
CA ALA A 202 5.08 -12.46 13.07
C ALA A 202 4.92 -13.00 14.51
N LEU A 203 5.98 -12.96 15.32
CA LEU A 203 5.93 -13.36 16.73
C LEU A 203 5.24 -12.31 17.60
N THR A 204 5.58 -11.02 17.42
CA THR A 204 5.05 -9.94 18.28
C THR A 204 3.57 -9.66 18.00
N ILE A 205 3.12 -9.71 16.75
CA ILE A 205 1.72 -9.49 16.39
C ILE A 205 0.89 -10.73 16.74
N THR A 206 1.42 -11.94 16.58
CA THR A 206 0.75 -13.16 17.07
C THR A 206 0.65 -13.15 18.60
N GLU A 207 1.71 -12.81 19.34
CA GLU A 207 1.64 -12.68 20.80
C GLU A 207 0.66 -11.58 21.24
N GLY A 208 0.62 -10.43 20.57
CA GLY A 208 -0.28 -9.33 20.90
C GLY A 208 -1.75 -9.71 20.71
N PHE A 209 -2.09 -10.31 19.57
CA PHE A 209 -3.47 -10.71 19.26
C PHE A 209 -3.89 -11.98 19.99
N VAL A 210 -2.99 -12.95 20.18
CA VAL A 210 -3.26 -14.13 21.02
C VAL A 210 -3.43 -13.70 22.46
N ASN A 211 -2.62 -12.78 23.00
CA ASN A 211 -2.86 -12.22 24.33
C ASN A 211 -4.15 -11.43 24.41
N GLU A 212 -4.54 -10.66 23.39
CA GLU A 212 -5.80 -9.91 23.40
C GLU A 212 -7.02 -10.81 23.22
N TYR A 213 -6.91 -11.84 22.39
CA TYR A 213 -7.91 -12.90 22.25
C TYR A 213 -8.00 -13.72 23.54
N ILE A 214 -6.88 -14.10 24.16
CA ILE A 214 -6.86 -14.82 25.44
C ILE A 214 -7.41 -13.92 26.55
N ARG A 215 -7.05 -12.64 26.60
CA ARG A 215 -7.61 -11.68 27.57
C ARG A 215 -9.11 -11.50 27.36
N SER A 216 -9.58 -11.29 26.14
CA SER A 216 -11.01 -11.21 25.86
C SER A 216 -11.71 -12.53 26.18
N TYR A 217 -11.16 -13.68 25.81
CA TYR A 217 -11.71 -15.00 26.13
C TYR A 217 -11.76 -15.26 27.64
N VAL A 218 -10.69 -14.99 28.39
CA VAL A 218 -10.62 -15.18 29.85
C VAL A 218 -11.52 -14.17 30.57
N SER A 219 -11.59 -12.92 30.11
CA SER A 219 -12.44 -11.88 30.69
C SER A 219 -13.92 -12.09 30.37
N ASP A 220 -14.28 -12.56 29.17
CA ASP A 220 -15.64 -12.92 28.78
C ASP A 220 -16.12 -14.18 29.52
N VAL A 221 -15.25 -15.18 29.73
CA VAL A 221 -15.61 -16.39 30.48
C VAL A 221 -15.96 -16.03 31.93
N ALA A 222 -15.26 -15.09 32.55
CA ALA A 222 -15.61 -14.60 33.90
C ALA A 222 -17.00 -13.93 33.97
N GLN A 223 -17.49 -13.39 32.84
CA GLN A 223 -18.80 -12.75 32.74
C GLN A 223 -19.92 -13.71 32.28
N ARG A 224 -19.56 -14.81 31.61
CA ARG A 224 -20.51 -15.81 31.08
C ARG A 224 -20.86 -16.95 32.04
N ILE A 225 -20.19 -17.06 33.20
CA ILE A 225 -20.63 -18.01 34.24
C ILE A 225 -21.96 -17.47 34.79
N PRO A 226 -23.10 -18.13 34.53
CA PRO A 226 -24.36 -17.72 35.13
C PRO A 226 -24.19 -17.86 36.65
N LYS A 227 -24.30 -16.75 37.38
CA LYS A 227 -24.26 -16.77 38.86
C LYS A 227 -25.54 -17.34 39.46
N ASP A 228 -26.58 -17.49 38.64
CA ASP A 228 -27.91 -17.91 39.04
C ASP A 228 -28.21 -19.32 38.50
N ALA A 229 -28.68 -20.18 39.41
CA ALA A 229 -28.97 -21.60 39.17
C ALA A 229 -30.16 -21.87 38.21
N GLU A 230 -30.79 -20.83 37.66
CA GLU A 230 -32.04 -20.93 36.91
C GLU A 230 -31.90 -20.83 35.38
N SER A 231 -30.70 -20.56 34.85
CA SER A 231 -30.46 -20.62 33.41
C SER A 231 -30.12 -22.06 32.99
N PRO A 232 -30.74 -22.61 31.91
CA PRO A 232 -30.43 -23.96 31.45
C PRO A 232 -28.97 -24.02 31.00
N CYS A 233 -28.14 -24.66 31.80
CA CYS A 233 -26.72 -24.80 31.55
C CYS A 233 -26.51 -25.47 30.18
N PRO A 234 -25.70 -24.90 29.26
CA PRO A 234 -25.56 -25.40 27.89
C PRO A 234 -24.77 -26.72 27.79
N PHE A 235 -24.38 -27.30 28.93
CA PHE A 235 -23.72 -28.60 28.97
C PHE A 235 -24.75 -29.74 28.94
N MET A 236 -24.44 -30.78 28.18
CA MET A 236 -25.20 -32.03 28.24
C MET A 236 -25.26 -32.55 29.67
N ARG A 237 -26.47 -32.86 30.13
CA ARG A 237 -26.67 -33.48 31.45
C ARG A 237 -25.99 -34.84 31.47
N ARG A 238 -25.38 -35.18 32.60
CA ARG A 238 -24.71 -36.46 32.83
C ARG A 238 -25.72 -37.61 32.64
N ASN A 239 -25.61 -38.38 31.56
CA ASN A 239 -26.41 -39.59 31.29
C ASN A 239 -25.88 -40.81 32.05
N LEU A 240 -25.51 -40.65 33.31
CA LEU A 240 -25.27 -41.81 34.17
C LEU A 240 -26.59 -42.07 34.90
N THR A 241 -27.35 -43.07 34.46
CA THR A 241 -28.39 -43.65 35.31
C THR A 241 -27.68 -44.10 36.58
N VAL A 242 -28.11 -43.57 37.73
CA VAL A 242 -27.71 -44.09 39.04
C VAL A 242 -27.92 -45.60 38.94
N ARG A 243 -26.82 -46.34 38.96
CA ARG A 243 -26.85 -47.80 39.05
C ARG A 243 -27.66 -48.05 40.32
N SER A 244 -28.85 -48.64 40.17
CA SER A 244 -29.75 -48.94 41.29
C SER A 244 -28.91 -49.51 42.41
N ALA A 245 -28.97 -48.86 43.57
CA ALA A 245 -28.29 -49.31 44.77
C ALA A 245 -28.52 -50.83 44.90
N ASP A 246 -27.44 -51.57 45.13
CA ASP A 246 -27.56 -52.98 45.53
C ASP A 246 -28.60 -53.06 46.65
N PRO A 247 -29.53 -54.03 46.62
CA PRO A 247 -30.49 -54.20 47.70
C PRO A 247 -29.69 -54.34 49.00
N GLY A 248 -30.00 -53.47 49.96
CA GLY A 248 -29.37 -53.49 51.27
C GLY A 248 -29.56 -54.87 51.92
N GLU A 249 -28.60 -55.27 52.75
CA GLU A 249 -28.58 -56.56 53.44
C GLU A 249 -29.83 -56.83 54.31
N ASP A 250 -30.69 -55.82 54.53
CA ASP A 250 -31.96 -55.94 55.23
C ASP A 250 -33.08 -56.59 54.39
N ASP A 251 -33.07 -56.44 53.06
CA ASP A 251 -34.10 -57.01 52.18
C ASP A 251 -33.91 -58.53 51.97
N VAL A 252 -32.66 -59.00 52.00
CA VAL A 252 -32.33 -60.43 51.96
C VAL A 252 -32.64 -61.14 53.28
N ALA A 253 -32.53 -60.45 54.43
CA ALA A 253 -32.91 -60.98 55.73
C ALA A 253 -34.44 -61.17 55.85
N ALA A 254 -35.23 -60.21 55.33
CA ALA A 254 -36.70 -60.31 55.30
C ALA A 254 -37.20 -61.44 54.37
N ALA A 255 -36.51 -61.70 53.25
CA ALA A 255 -36.83 -62.80 52.35
C ALA A 255 -36.51 -64.19 52.95
N LEU A 256 -35.47 -64.30 53.78
CA LEU A 256 -35.10 -65.54 54.48
C LEU A 256 -36.05 -65.89 55.63
N ASP A 257 -36.65 -64.90 56.31
CA ASP A 257 -37.63 -65.12 57.38
C ASP A 257 -38.99 -65.61 56.83
N GLN A 258 -39.39 -65.15 55.63
CA GLN A 258 -40.61 -65.61 54.98
C GLN A 258 -40.52 -67.07 54.48
N VAL A 259 -39.31 -67.57 54.18
CA VAL A 259 -39.09 -68.99 53.85
C VAL A 259 -39.07 -69.87 55.10
N SER A 260 -38.65 -69.32 56.25
CA SER A 260 -38.67 -70.01 57.55
C SER A 260 -40.09 -70.22 58.10
N GLN A 261 -41.03 -69.31 57.81
CA GLN A 261 -42.42 -69.39 58.28
C GLN A 261 -43.38 -70.12 57.32
N GLY A 262 -42.86 -70.94 56.40
CA GLY A 262 -43.61 -72.04 55.77
C GLY A 262 -44.95 -71.66 55.12
N GLN A 263 -45.02 -70.53 54.41
CA GLN A 263 -46.23 -70.14 53.69
C GLN A 263 -45.95 -70.06 52.19
N VAL A 264 -46.25 -71.15 51.49
CA VAL A 264 -46.24 -71.22 50.02
C VAL A 264 -47.50 -70.53 49.50
N PRO A 265 -47.41 -69.48 48.67
CA PRO A 265 -48.58 -68.96 47.97
C PRO A 265 -48.92 -69.88 46.78
N MET A 266 -50.20 -70.26 46.69
CA MET A 266 -50.83 -70.74 45.44
C MET A 266 -51.08 -69.58 44.48
#